data_AF-A0AB33L156-F1
#
_entry.id   AF-A0AB33L156-F1
#
_cell.length_a   1.000
_cell.length_b   1.000
_cell.length_c   1.000
_cell.angle_alpha   90.00
_cell.angle_beta   90.00
_cell.angle_gamma   90.00
#
_symmetry.space_group_name_H-M   'P 1'
#
loop_
_entity.id
_entity.type
_entity.pdbx_description
1 polymer ?
#
loop_
_entity_poly.entity_id
_entity_poly.type
_entity_poly.pdbx_seq_one_letter_code
_entity_poly.pdbx_strand_id
1 'polypeptide(L)'
;MKTMSKYKFITLFIVILHFFINCKLGGGTNLKSPDNINVIIENDSIINIDRKKVSEECIKKAERIRMSENLEPNEGRDLEKGHQTIFVEVLEEMETGDKNIEYTINSDNKDIRESNSYSFYLDTLDNAFLIINTITNYNIEDESEVTLVKDTIFLKENKIIFIKDRHLSKDELLVKQEEIDVIKREINKILKN
;
A
#
# COMPACT_ATOMS: atom_id res chain seq x y z
N MET A 1 -6.35 -38.49 -25.32
CA MET A 1 -5.45 -37.42 -25.83
C MET A 1 -6.17 -36.09 -25.64
N LYS A 2 -5.59 -35.16 -24.86
CA LYS A 2 -6.23 -33.94 -24.33
C LYS A 2 -6.66 -32.97 -25.45
N THR A 3 -7.94 -32.62 -25.50
CA THR A 3 -8.46 -31.46 -26.23
C THR A 3 -8.83 -30.35 -25.26
N MET A 4 -7.93 -29.41 -24.97
CA MET A 4 -8.27 -28.08 -24.48
C MET A 4 -7.10 -27.12 -24.70
N SER A 5 -7.10 -26.36 -25.80
CA SER A 5 -6.24 -25.17 -25.96
C SER A 5 -6.73 -24.30 -27.13
N LYS A 6 -7.91 -23.70 -27.00
CA LYS A 6 -8.36 -22.65 -27.95
C LYS A 6 -8.96 -21.42 -27.25
N TYR A 7 -9.43 -21.56 -26.01
CA TYR A 7 -10.07 -20.45 -25.28
C TYR A 7 -9.12 -19.53 -24.48
N LYS A 8 -7.83 -19.88 -24.33
CA LYS A 8 -6.86 -19.02 -23.60
C LYS A 8 -6.30 -17.87 -24.43
N PHE A 9 -6.33 -17.97 -25.76
CA PHE A 9 -5.80 -16.93 -26.63
C PHE A 9 -6.80 -15.81 -26.93
N ILE A 10 -8.10 -16.07 -26.84
CA ILE A 10 -9.15 -15.07 -27.13
C ILE A 10 -9.25 -14.05 -25.99
N THR A 11 -9.09 -14.46 -24.73
CA THR A 11 -9.13 -13.55 -23.57
C THR A 11 -7.92 -12.61 -23.52
N LEU A 12 -6.74 -13.06 -23.95
CA LEU A 12 -5.54 -12.23 -23.99
C LEU A 12 -5.65 -11.12 -25.05
N PHE A 13 -6.36 -11.39 -26.16
CA PHE A 13 -6.56 -10.41 -27.23
C PHE A 13 -7.52 -9.27 -26.84
N ILE A 14 -8.51 -9.54 -25.99
CA ILE A 14 -9.50 -8.53 -25.55
C ILE A 14 -8.85 -7.50 -24.60
N VAL A 15 -7.95 -7.94 -23.72
CA VAL A 15 -7.25 -7.05 -22.77
C VAL A 15 -6.28 -6.10 -23.50
N ILE A 16 -5.57 -6.60 -24.52
CA ILE A 16 -4.65 -5.77 -25.33
C ILE A 16 -5.43 -4.75 -26.18
N LEU A 17 -6.61 -5.11 -26.70
CA LEU A 17 -7.42 -4.20 -27.51
C LEU A 17 -8.00 -3.04 -26.69
N HIS A 18 -8.34 -3.24 -25.42
CA HIS A 18 -8.78 -2.15 -24.53
C HIS A 18 -7.64 -1.20 -24.15
N PHE A 19 -6.39 -1.69 -24.11
CA PHE A 19 -5.23 -0.86 -23.82
C PHE A 19 -4.90 0.08 -25.00
N PHE A 20 -5.06 -0.38 -26.25
CA PHE A 20 -4.75 0.45 -27.42
C PHE A 20 -5.85 1.44 -27.83
N ILE A 21 -7.12 1.19 -27.49
CA ILE A 21 -8.21 2.13 -27.79
C ILE A 21 -8.12 3.39 -26.90
N ASN A 22 -7.62 3.27 -25.66
CA ASN A 22 -7.41 4.42 -24.78
C ASN A 22 -6.12 5.23 -25.05
N CYS A 23 -5.20 4.70 -25.86
CA CYS A 23 -3.93 5.39 -26.18
C CYS A 23 -3.97 6.19 -27.49
N LYS A 24 -5.12 6.33 -28.17
CA LYS A 24 -5.20 7.02 -29.46
C LYS A 24 -6.35 8.03 -29.54
N LEU A 25 -6.36 8.98 -28.60
CA LEU A 25 -6.99 10.28 -28.77
C LEU A 25 -5.97 11.36 -28.38
N GLY A 26 -5.16 11.74 -29.36
CA GLY A 26 -4.37 12.95 -29.30
C GLY A 26 -5.25 14.18 -29.55
N GLY A 27 -4.95 15.26 -28.84
CA GLY A 27 -5.48 16.59 -29.09
C GLY A 27 -4.66 17.57 -28.29
N GLY A 28 -3.61 18.12 -28.91
CA GLY A 28 -2.70 19.04 -28.24
C GLY A 28 -3.36 20.36 -27.88
N THR A 29 -2.90 20.96 -26.80
CA THR A 29 -2.86 22.41 -26.61
C THR A 29 -1.59 22.79 -25.87
N ASN A 30 -0.87 23.77 -26.41
CA ASN A 30 0.11 24.57 -25.68
C ASN A 30 -0.54 25.11 -24.41
N LEU A 31 -0.08 24.67 -23.25
CA LEU A 31 -0.39 25.33 -21.99
C LEU A 31 0.94 25.69 -21.31
N LYS A 32 1.04 26.98 -21.03
CA LYS A 32 2.17 27.66 -20.41
C LYS A 32 2.59 26.94 -19.13
N SER A 33 3.90 26.91 -18.89
CA SER A 33 4.51 26.62 -17.58
C SER A 33 3.73 27.31 -16.46
N PRO A 34 3.17 26.57 -15.49
CA PRO A 34 2.81 27.15 -14.22
C PRO A 34 4.03 27.05 -13.31
N ASP A 35 4.65 28.20 -13.11
CA ASP A 35 5.52 28.45 -11.97
C ASP A 35 4.79 28.03 -10.67
N ASN A 36 5.54 27.39 -9.77
CA ASN A 36 5.15 27.01 -8.41
C ASN A 36 3.95 26.05 -8.30
N ILE A 37 4.22 24.76 -8.50
CA ILE A 37 3.39 23.72 -7.91
C ILE A 37 3.63 23.77 -6.40
N ASN A 38 2.80 24.55 -5.70
CA ASN A 38 2.53 24.29 -4.30
C ASN A 38 2.21 22.80 -4.17
N VAL A 39 2.98 22.11 -3.35
CA VAL A 39 2.68 20.75 -2.91
C VAL A 39 1.25 20.77 -2.35
N ILE A 40 0.28 20.35 -3.16
CA ILE A 40 -1.05 20.05 -2.67
C ILE A 40 -0.89 18.68 -2.03
N ILE A 41 -0.45 18.67 -0.77
CA ILE A 41 -0.87 17.61 0.14
C ILE A 41 -2.39 17.79 0.18
N GLU A 42 -3.12 17.03 -0.64
CA GLU A 42 -4.54 16.85 -0.38
C GLU A 42 -4.59 16.22 1.00
N ASN A 43 -4.81 17.08 2.00
CA ASN A 43 -5.08 16.79 3.39
C ASN A 43 -6.45 16.08 3.53
N ASP A 44 -6.76 15.18 2.59
CA ASP A 44 -7.66 14.09 2.86
C ASP A 44 -6.93 13.26 3.90
N SER A 45 -7.28 13.52 5.16
CA SER A 45 -6.77 12.76 6.27
C SER A 45 -6.83 11.30 5.85
N ILE A 46 -5.67 10.65 5.91
CA ILE A 46 -5.47 9.22 5.64
C ILE A 46 -6.47 8.38 6.46
N ILE A 47 -7.12 9.03 7.43
CA ILE A 47 -8.05 8.56 8.43
C ILE A 47 -9.39 9.33 8.31
N ASN A 48 -9.95 9.53 7.11
CA ASN A 48 -11.40 9.79 6.99
C ASN A 48 -12.18 8.47 7.21
N ILE A 49 -12.08 7.89 8.40
CA ILE A 49 -12.63 6.57 8.74
C ILE A 49 -14.09 6.72 9.17
N ASP A 50 -14.96 5.80 8.74
CA ASP A 50 -16.29 5.63 9.31
C ASP A 50 -16.16 5.26 10.80
N ARG A 51 -16.22 6.29 11.67
CA ARG A 51 -16.08 6.19 13.13
C ARG A 51 -17.11 5.26 13.79
N LYS A 52 -18.13 4.78 13.05
CA LYS A 52 -19.09 3.79 13.55
C LYS A 52 -18.58 2.35 13.47
N LYS A 53 -17.57 2.07 12.62
CA LYS A 53 -17.08 0.71 12.36
C LYS A 53 -15.71 0.44 12.97
N VAL A 54 -15.03 1.48 13.42
CA VAL A 54 -13.67 1.42 13.95
C VAL A 54 -13.65 2.16 15.28
N SER A 55 -13.02 1.56 16.29
CA SER A 55 -12.83 2.23 17.57
C SER A 55 -12.01 3.50 17.38
N GLU A 56 -12.53 4.62 17.87
CA GLU A 56 -11.81 5.91 17.89
C GLU A 56 -10.47 5.80 18.63
N GLU A 57 -10.37 4.86 19.58
CA GLU A 57 -9.12 4.54 20.28
C GLU A 57 -8.06 3.98 19.32
N CYS A 58 -8.42 3.03 18.46
CA CYS A 58 -7.49 2.46 17.48
C CYS A 58 -6.99 3.53 16.49
N ILE A 59 -7.88 4.45 16.11
CA ILE A 59 -7.55 5.56 15.22
C ILE A 59 -6.53 6.49 15.89
N LYS A 60 -6.85 6.98 17.08
CA LYS A 60 -5.96 7.85 17.86
C LYS A 60 -4.62 7.18 18.15
N LYS A 61 -4.65 5.87 18.41
CA LYS A 61 -3.45 5.06 18.61
C LYS A 61 -2.57 5.05 17.36
N ALA A 62 -3.14 4.77 16.19
CA ALA A 62 -2.40 4.79 14.94
C ALA A 62 -1.87 6.18 14.58
N GLU A 63 -2.67 7.23 14.79
CA GLU A 63 -2.24 8.63 14.62
C GLU A 63 -1.07 8.97 15.54
N ARG A 64 -1.15 8.60 16.82
CA ARG A 64 -0.08 8.80 17.78
C ARG A 64 1.20 8.11 17.33
N ILE A 65 1.14 6.84 16.94
CA ILE A 65 2.31 6.09 16.47
C ILE A 65 2.90 6.80 15.25
N ARG A 66 2.09 7.06 14.22
CA ARG A 66 2.53 7.70 12.97
C ARG A 66 3.17 9.07 13.17
N MET A 67 2.63 9.86 14.10
CA MET A 67 3.09 11.22 14.37
C MET A 67 4.09 11.30 15.52
N SER A 68 4.52 10.16 16.09
CA SER A 68 5.42 10.18 17.22
C SER A 68 6.82 10.63 16.78
N GLU A 69 7.35 11.63 17.46
CA GLU A 69 8.75 12.08 17.34
C GLU A 69 9.72 11.11 18.06
N ASN A 70 9.18 10.17 18.84
CA ASN A 70 9.92 9.16 19.60
C ASN A 70 9.80 7.77 18.96
N LEU A 71 9.64 7.70 17.63
CA LEU A 71 9.75 6.44 16.90
C LEU A 71 11.22 6.09 16.72
N GLU A 72 11.64 4.98 17.32
CA GLU A 72 12.97 4.44 17.09
C GLU A 72 12.90 3.28 16.08
N PRO A 73 13.82 3.25 15.09
CA PRO A 73 14.04 2.07 14.27
C PRO A 73 14.45 0.89 15.17
N ASN A 74 13.57 -0.08 15.30
CA ASN A 74 13.72 -1.25 16.17
C ASN A 74 13.75 -2.54 15.35
N GLU A 75 14.69 -2.59 14.39
CA GLU A 75 14.91 -3.59 13.35
C GLU A 75 14.52 -3.10 11.95
N GLY A 76 15.19 -3.68 10.95
CA GLY A 76 14.84 -3.49 9.56
C GLY A 76 15.80 -4.25 8.66
N ARG A 77 15.27 -4.76 7.55
CA ARG A 77 16.04 -5.50 6.54
C ARG A 77 15.44 -5.34 5.16
N ASP A 78 16.29 -5.45 4.17
CA ASP A 78 15.91 -5.51 2.78
C ASP A 78 16.10 -6.92 2.18
N LEU A 79 15.36 -7.18 1.11
CA LEU A 79 15.47 -8.40 0.30
C LEU A 79 15.30 -8.03 -1.17
N GLU A 80 16.35 -8.27 -1.95
CA GLU A 80 16.27 -8.18 -3.41
C GLU A 80 15.54 -9.40 -4.01
N LYS A 81 14.59 -9.15 -4.91
CA LYS A 81 13.75 -10.17 -5.55
C LYS A 81 13.54 -9.83 -7.03
N GLY A 82 14.48 -10.24 -7.86
CA GLY A 82 14.43 -9.97 -9.29
C GLY A 82 14.67 -8.48 -9.58
N HIS A 83 13.65 -7.77 -10.08
CA HIS A 83 13.69 -6.33 -10.33
C HIS A 83 13.04 -5.49 -9.22
N GLN A 84 12.71 -6.12 -8.10
CA GLN A 84 12.08 -5.48 -6.96
C GLN A 84 13.01 -5.55 -5.75
N THR A 85 12.95 -4.51 -4.92
CA THR A 85 13.56 -4.53 -3.59
C THR A 85 12.45 -4.41 -2.56
N ILE A 86 12.44 -5.33 -1.61
CA ILE A 86 11.50 -5.32 -0.49
C ILE A 86 12.24 -4.77 0.71
N PHE A 87 11.70 -3.76 1.36
CA PHE A 87 12.20 -3.21 2.62
C PHE A 87 11.18 -3.51 3.72
N VAL A 88 11.67 -3.98 4.86
CA VAL A 88 10.87 -4.12 6.08
C VAL A 88 11.53 -3.29 7.16
N GLU A 89 10.79 -2.37 7.75
CA GLU A 89 11.21 -1.55 8.88
C GLU A 89 10.25 -1.78 10.04
N VAL A 90 10.80 -1.89 11.24
CA VAL A 90 10.03 -1.98 12.49
C VAL A 90 10.29 -0.69 13.25
N LEU A 91 9.24 0.05 13.54
CA LEU A 91 9.29 1.29 14.31
C LEU A 91 8.59 1.06 15.64
N GLU A 92 9.25 1.38 16.75
CA GLU A 92 8.68 1.26 18.09
C GLU A 92 8.59 2.63 18.76
N GLU A 93 7.42 2.92 19.33
CA GLU A 93 7.19 4.13 20.10
C GLU A 93 7.71 3.94 21.52
N MET A 94 8.69 4.75 21.93
CA MET A 94 9.44 4.54 23.17
C MET A 94 8.60 4.59 24.46
N GLU A 95 7.55 5.41 24.52
CA GLU A 95 6.77 5.58 25.75
C GLU A 95 5.79 4.43 25.99
N THR A 96 5.24 3.87 24.93
CA THR A 96 4.14 2.90 24.96
C THR A 96 4.56 1.49 24.55
N GLY A 97 5.68 1.35 23.83
CA GLY A 97 6.11 0.09 23.20
C GLY A 97 5.22 -0.33 22.03
N ASP A 98 4.36 0.57 21.54
CA ASP A 98 3.53 0.29 20.39
C ASP A 98 4.37 0.26 19.12
N LYS A 99 4.09 -0.70 18.23
CA LYS A 99 4.88 -0.92 17.03
C LYS A 99 4.12 -0.59 15.76
N ASN A 100 4.88 -0.13 14.78
CA ASN A 100 4.50 -0.09 13.38
C ASN A 100 5.50 -0.94 12.59
N ILE A 101 5.02 -1.76 11.67
CA ILE A 101 5.88 -2.44 10.69
C ILE A 101 5.56 -1.89 9.31
N GLU A 102 6.54 -1.30 8.65
CA GLU A 102 6.44 -0.86 7.27
C GLU A 102 7.04 -1.92 6.35
N TYR A 103 6.22 -2.45 5.45
CA TYR A 103 6.64 -3.36 4.40
C TYR A 103 6.48 -2.66 3.07
N THR A 104 7.58 -2.40 2.37
CA THR A 104 7.61 -1.61 1.14
C THR A 104 8.20 -2.42 0.01
N ILE A 105 7.48 -2.53 -1.11
CA ILE A 105 7.99 -3.09 -2.35
C ILE A 105 8.29 -1.95 -3.31
N ASN A 106 9.56 -1.81 -3.68
CA ASN A 106 9.98 -0.85 -4.69
C ASN A 106 10.18 -1.54 -6.03
N SER A 107 9.72 -0.87 -7.09
CA SER A 107 10.03 -1.21 -8.47
C SER A 107 10.43 0.04 -9.24
N ASP A 108 11.61 -0.01 -9.85
CA ASP A 108 12.10 1.08 -10.70
C ASP A 108 11.71 0.81 -12.16
N ASN A 109 11.11 1.82 -12.80
CA ASN A 109 10.80 1.83 -14.22
C ASN A 109 11.29 3.12 -14.85
N LYS A 110 12.47 3.06 -15.46
CA LYS A 110 13.19 4.22 -16.01
C LYS A 110 13.33 5.31 -14.95
N ASP A 111 12.63 6.41 -15.14
CA ASP A 111 12.71 7.63 -14.35
C ASP A 111 11.66 7.66 -13.24
N ILE A 112 10.86 6.61 -13.08
CA ILE A 112 9.84 6.51 -12.02
C ILE A 112 10.18 5.35 -11.10
N ARG A 113 10.23 5.63 -9.80
CA ARG A 113 10.19 4.63 -8.74
C ARG A 113 8.76 4.52 -8.22
N GLU A 114 8.15 3.36 -8.42
CA GLU A 114 6.87 3.02 -7.79
C GLU A 114 7.15 2.21 -6.51
N SER A 115 6.61 2.69 -5.39
CA SER A 115 6.68 2.06 -4.08
C SER A 115 5.28 1.67 -3.65
N ASN A 116 5.07 0.40 -3.32
CA ASN A 116 3.84 -0.11 -2.73
C ASN A 116 4.11 -0.50 -1.27
N SER A 117 3.58 0.29 -0.34
CA SER A 117 3.90 0.21 1.08
C SER A 117 2.69 -0.19 1.92
N TYR A 118 2.92 -1.10 2.85
CA TYR A 118 1.96 -1.56 3.84
C TYR A 118 2.48 -1.21 5.24
N SER A 119 1.82 -0.26 5.91
CA SER A 119 2.09 0.07 7.31
C SER A 119 1.14 -0.71 8.21
N PHE A 120 1.68 -1.63 9.00
CA PHE A 120 0.96 -2.46 9.97
C PHE A 120 1.09 -1.85 11.37
N TYR A 121 -0.01 -1.35 11.93
CA TYR A 121 -0.04 -0.85 13.30
C TYR A 121 -0.43 -1.98 14.24
N LEU A 122 0.43 -2.24 15.23
CA LEU A 122 0.35 -3.39 16.13
C LEU A 122 -0.07 -2.96 17.54
N ASP A 123 -0.79 -3.85 18.22
CA ASP A 123 -0.99 -3.73 19.66
C ASP A 123 0.19 -4.34 20.45
N THR A 124 0.10 -4.28 21.79
CA THR A 124 1.15 -4.77 22.70
C THR A 124 1.33 -6.29 22.67
N LEU A 125 0.44 -7.02 21.99
CA LEU A 125 0.53 -8.47 21.75
C LEU A 125 0.97 -8.76 20.30
N ASP A 126 1.53 -7.75 19.61
CA ASP A 126 1.94 -7.77 18.21
C ASP A 126 0.81 -8.11 17.22
N ASN A 127 -0.46 -7.92 17.59
CA ASN A 127 -1.58 -8.10 16.65
C ASN A 127 -1.81 -6.83 15.84
N ALA A 128 -1.86 -6.97 14.52
CA ALA A 128 -2.25 -5.87 13.65
C ALA A 128 -3.72 -5.51 13.88
N PHE A 129 -3.99 -4.24 14.18
CA PHE A 129 -5.34 -3.69 14.31
C PHE A 129 -5.71 -2.76 13.14
N LEU A 130 -4.70 -2.16 12.49
CA LEU A 130 -4.87 -1.30 11.32
C LEU A 130 -3.75 -1.59 10.31
N ILE A 131 -4.09 -1.62 9.03
CA ILE A 131 -3.15 -1.65 7.92
C ILE A 131 -3.50 -0.52 6.95
N ILE A 132 -2.50 0.26 6.57
CA ILE A 132 -2.62 1.28 5.52
C ILE A 132 -1.76 0.84 4.35
N ASN A 133 -2.37 0.78 3.18
CA ASN A 133 -1.71 0.47 1.92
C ASN A 133 -1.57 1.75 1.11
N THR A 134 -0.35 2.15 0.80
CA THR A 134 -0.04 3.36 0.01
C THR A 134 0.75 3.01 -1.23
N ILE A 135 0.44 3.69 -2.33
CA ILE A 135 1.26 3.68 -3.53
C ILE A 135 1.90 5.05 -3.66
N THR A 136 3.21 5.08 -3.76
CA THR A 136 4.00 6.29 -3.98
C THR A 136 4.71 6.18 -5.33
N ASN A 137 4.52 7.18 -6.17
CA ASN A 137 5.26 7.34 -7.41
C ASN A 137 6.21 8.52 -7.24
N TYR A 138 7.50 8.22 -7.27
CA TYR A 138 8.57 9.21 -7.23
C TYR A 138 9.19 9.33 -8.62
N ASN A 139 9.14 10.53 -9.19
CA ASN A 139 9.83 10.85 -10.42
C ASN A 139 11.25 11.31 -10.10
N ILE A 140 12.23 10.60 -10.64
CA ILE A 140 13.65 10.79 -10.38
C ILE A 140 14.18 12.04 -11.12
N GLU A 141 13.60 12.40 -12.27
CA GLU A 141 14.09 13.53 -13.08
C GLU A 141 13.79 14.88 -12.44
N ASP A 142 12.59 15.04 -11.88
CA ASP A 142 12.12 16.31 -11.30
C ASP A 142 11.95 16.25 -9.77
N GLU A 143 12.31 15.11 -9.16
CA GLU A 143 12.19 14.82 -7.74
C GLU A 143 10.76 14.97 -7.18
N SER A 144 9.74 14.94 -8.05
CA SER A 144 8.34 15.03 -7.63
C SER A 144 7.83 13.70 -7.08
N GLU A 145 6.93 13.79 -6.09
CA GLU A 145 6.32 12.65 -5.45
C GLU A 145 4.80 12.78 -5.44
N VAL A 146 4.12 11.69 -5.79
CA VAL A 146 2.67 11.55 -5.62
C VAL A 146 2.40 10.29 -4.81
N THR A 147 1.76 10.47 -3.65
CA THR A 147 1.38 9.37 -2.75
C THR A 147 -0.14 9.25 -2.67
N LEU A 148 -0.65 8.03 -2.86
CA LEU A 148 -2.07 7.68 -2.80
C LEU A 148 -2.31 6.60 -1.74
N VAL A 149 -3.30 6.80 -0.88
CA VAL A 149 -3.81 5.73 -0.01
C VAL A 149 -4.74 4.82 -0.80
N LYS A 150 -4.31 3.59 -1.04
CA LYS A 150 -5.06 2.58 -1.80
C LYS A 150 -6.09 1.84 -0.95
N ASP A 151 -5.69 1.40 0.23
CA ASP A 151 -6.58 0.69 1.16
C ASP A 151 -6.33 1.16 2.60
N THR A 152 -7.39 1.27 3.40
CA THR A 152 -7.31 1.35 4.87
C THR A 152 -8.10 0.18 5.44
N ILE A 153 -7.41 -0.74 6.10
CA ILE A 153 -7.93 -2.05 6.48
C ILE A 153 -7.92 -2.15 8.00
N PHE A 154 -9.06 -2.56 8.57
CA PHE A 154 -9.20 -2.78 10.01
C PHE A 154 -9.27 -4.26 10.29
N LEU A 155 -8.57 -4.64 11.35
CA LEU A 155 -8.42 -6.00 11.75
C LEU A 155 -8.88 -6.17 13.20
N LYS A 156 -9.47 -7.33 13.46
CA LYS A 156 -9.68 -7.83 14.81
C LYS A 156 -9.13 -9.24 14.86
N GLU A 157 -8.25 -9.51 15.82
CA GLU A 157 -7.60 -10.83 15.97
C GLU A 157 -6.97 -11.29 14.64
N ASN A 158 -6.26 -10.38 13.97
CA ASN A 158 -5.63 -10.59 12.65
C ASN A 158 -6.55 -10.89 11.46
N LYS A 159 -7.88 -10.77 11.63
CA LYS A 159 -8.86 -10.95 10.54
C LYS A 159 -9.39 -9.60 10.08
N ILE A 160 -9.48 -9.42 8.76
CA ILE A 160 -10.08 -8.22 8.17
C ILE A 160 -11.57 -8.18 8.53
N ILE A 161 -11.97 -7.09 9.19
CA ILE A 161 -13.38 -6.82 9.53
C ILE A 161 -13.97 -5.70 8.68
N PHE A 162 -13.12 -4.83 8.13
CA PHE A 162 -13.56 -3.67 7.36
C PHE A 162 -12.42 -3.15 6.46
N ILE A 163 -12.78 -2.66 5.28
CA ILE A 163 -11.90 -1.90 4.38
C ILE A 163 -12.63 -0.61 4.03
N LYS A 164 -11.97 0.53 4.24
CA LYS A 164 -12.53 1.86 4.01
C LYS A 164 -12.94 2.04 2.54
N ASP A 165 -14.07 2.74 2.35
CA ASP A 165 -14.64 3.14 1.06
C ASP A 165 -14.90 2.01 0.04
N ARG A 166 -14.89 0.75 0.50
CA ARG A 166 -15.11 -0.42 -0.35
C ARG A 166 -16.13 -1.37 0.27
N HIS A 167 -17.20 -1.63 -0.45
CA HIS A 167 -18.08 -2.77 -0.19
C HIS A 167 -17.57 -3.97 -0.98
N LEU A 168 -16.74 -4.78 -0.35
CA LEU A 168 -16.21 -6.00 -0.95
C LEU A 168 -17.20 -7.17 -0.78
N SER A 169 -17.29 -8.00 -1.81
CA SER A 169 -17.89 -9.32 -1.70
C SER A 169 -17.07 -10.22 -0.77
N LYS A 170 -17.66 -11.34 -0.34
CA LYS A 170 -16.97 -12.33 0.50
C LYS A 170 -15.70 -12.88 -0.17
N ASP A 171 -15.76 -13.11 -1.47
CA ASP A 171 -14.63 -13.65 -2.23
C ASP A 171 -13.50 -12.62 -2.37
N GLU A 172 -13.83 -11.34 -2.57
CA GLU A 172 -12.83 -10.27 -2.60
C GLU A 172 -12.18 -10.03 -1.23
N LEU A 173 -12.95 -10.13 -0.14
CA LEU A 173 -12.39 -10.08 1.22
C LEU A 173 -11.44 -11.26 1.48
N LEU A 174 -11.77 -12.45 1.00
CA LEU A 174 -10.90 -13.62 1.14
C LEU A 174 -9.60 -13.43 0.38
N VAL A 175 -9.65 -12.97 -0.88
CA VAL A 175 -8.45 -12.66 -1.67
C VAL A 175 -7.59 -11.61 -0.97
N LYS A 176 -8.21 -10.57 -0.39
CA LYS A 176 -7.45 -9.53 0.34
C LYS A 176 -6.83 -10.08 1.62
N GLN A 177 -7.52 -10.95 2.34
CA GLN A 177 -6.95 -11.63 3.52
C GLN A 177 -5.76 -12.50 3.13
N GLU A 178 -5.86 -13.26 2.05
CA GLU A 178 -4.75 -14.08 1.53
C GLU A 178 -3.54 -13.24 1.13
N GLU A 179 -3.75 -12.09 0.48
CA GLU A 179 -2.70 -11.12 0.16
C GLU A 179 -1.97 -10.65 1.43
N ILE A 180 -2.70 -10.21 2.44
CA ILE A 180 -2.13 -9.76 3.72
C ILE A 180 -1.40 -10.89 4.44
N ASP A 181 -1.92 -12.12 4.41
CA ASP A 181 -1.29 -13.29 5.04
C ASP A 181 0.02 -13.68 4.34
N VAL A 182 0.11 -13.51 3.01
CA VAL A 182 1.37 -13.66 2.27
C VAL A 182 2.40 -12.63 2.74
N ILE A 183 2.02 -11.35 2.81
CA ILE A 183 2.91 -10.26 3.25
C ILE A 183 3.41 -10.51 4.68
N LYS A 184 2.51 -10.84 5.62
CA LYS A 184 2.88 -11.17 7.01
C LYS A 184 3.89 -12.32 7.09
N ARG A 185 3.75 -13.35 6.25
CA ARG A 185 4.73 -14.45 6.20
C ARG A 185 6.08 -14.00 5.66
N GLU A 186 6.11 -13.09 4.68
CA GLU A 186 7.35 -12.55 4.12
C GLU A 186 8.07 -11.65 5.12
N ILE A 187 7.36 -10.74 5.81
CA ILE A 187 7.87 -9.95 6.93
C ILE A 187 8.56 -10.85 7.96
N ASN A 188 7.83 -11.87 8.44
CA ASN A 188 8.37 -12.82 9.42
C ASN A 188 9.62 -13.55 8.93
N LYS A 189 9.73 -13.83 7.63
CA LYS A 189 10.91 -14.47 7.06
C LYS A 189 12.09 -13.50 6.99
N ILE A 190 11.83 -12.24 6.64
CA ILE A 190 12.86 -11.21 6.49
C ILE A 190 13.45 -10.85 7.86
N LEU A 191 12.62 -10.61 8.87
CA LEU A 191 13.07 -10.21 10.22
C LEU A 191 13.77 -11.35 10.99
N LYS A 192 13.47 -12.62 10.69
CA LYS A 192 14.09 -13.78 11.36
C LYS A 192 15.43 -14.23 10.77
N ASN A 193 15.82 -13.69 9.62
CA ASN A 193 17.13 -13.96 9.00
C ASN A 193 18.19 -12.99 9.50
#